data_AF-A0A1Y4WMP8-F1
#
_entry.id   AF-A0A1Y4WMP8-F1
#
_cell.length_a   1.000
_cell.length_b   1.000
_cell.length_c   1.000
_cell.angle_alpha   90.00
_cell.angle_beta   90.00
_cell.angle_gamma   90.00
#
_symmetry.space_group_name_H-M   'P 1'
#
loop_
_entity.id
_entity.type
_entity.pdbx_description
1 polymer ?
#
loop_
_entity_poly.entity_id
_entity_poly.type
_entity_poly.pdbx_seq_one_letter_code
_entity_poly.pdbx_strand_id
1 'polypeptide(L)'
;MITFPVTPEAFTAYQEQLAERELMEREREATAAWVEGFNLSYEDGLEQDTDALEDSLAKMDELITRRDNSPAVRDILRVCRRWIITAWKQGFHDAEERSLADG
;
A
#
# COMPACT_ATOMS: atom_id res chain seq x y z
N MET A 1 12.02 7.73 -0.82
CA MET A 1 11.43 6.43 -1.23
C MET A 1 11.10 5.70 0.06
N ILE A 2 9.88 5.19 0.20
CA ILE A 2 9.45 4.47 1.40
C ILE A 2 9.63 2.96 1.18
N THR A 3 9.95 2.23 2.23
CA THR A 3 10.22 0.79 2.20
C THR A 3 9.24 0.06 3.10
N PHE A 4 8.66 -1.03 2.60
CA PHE A 4 7.80 -1.91 3.37
C PHE A 4 8.60 -3.06 4.01
N PRO A 5 8.18 -3.59 5.18
CA PRO A 5 7.06 -3.11 5.98
C PRO A 5 7.39 -1.76 6.63
N VAL A 6 6.37 -0.92 6.82
CA VAL A 6 6.52 0.45 7.34
C VAL A 6 5.58 0.72 8.50
N THR A 7 5.99 1.59 9.42
CA THR A 7 5.09 2.01 10.51
C THR A 7 4.13 3.10 10.05
N PRO A 8 2.94 3.22 10.67
CA PRO A 8 2.02 4.32 10.42
C PRO A 8 2.67 5.70 10.54
N GLU A 9 3.56 5.90 11.51
CA GLU A 9 4.23 7.17 11.76
C GLU A 9 5.22 7.51 10.62
N ALA A 10 6.02 6.53 10.19
CA ALA A 10 6.97 6.72 9.11
C ALA A 10 6.27 6.97 7.77
N PHE A 11 5.16 6.25 7.51
CA PHE A 11 4.36 6.48 6.31
C PHE A 11 3.65 7.83 6.35
N THR A 12 3.10 8.23 7.51
CA THR A 12 2.49 9.56 7.71
C THR A 12 3.50 10.67 7.47
N ALA A 13 4.69 10.58 8.08
CA ALA A 13 5.76 11.56 7.89
C ALA A 13 6.19 11.66 6.42
N TYR A 14 6.21 10.53 5.71
CA TYR A 14 6.48 10.50 4.27
C TYR A 14 5.37 11.21 3.47
N GLN A 15 4.09 10.97 3.79
CA GLN A 15 2.97 11.68 3.14
C GLN A 15 2.99 13.18 3.44
N GLU A 16 3.31 13.60 4.68
CA GLU A 16 3.42 15.01 5.07
C GLU A 16 4.55 15.72 4.33
N GLN A 17 5.70 15.04 4.15
CA GLN A 17 6.80 15.54 3.34
C GLN A 17 6.39 15.72 1.88
N LEU A 18 5.65 14.77 1.30
CA LEU A 18 5.16 14.87 -0.08
C LEU A 18 4.11 15.97 -0.27
N ALA A 19 3.28 16.19 0.74
CA ALA A 19 2.22 17.18 0.71
C ALA A 19 2.69 18.59 1.10
N GLU A 20 3.93 18.73 1.57
CA GLU A 20 4.51 19.97 2.13
C GLU A 20 3.63 20.59 3.24
N ARG A 21 2.90 19.74 3.98
CA ARG A 21 2.03 20.14 5.08
C ARG A 21 1.84 19.01 6.07
N GLU A 22 1.50 19.36 7.30
CA GLU A 22 0.98 18.38 8.27
C GLU A 22 -0.39 17.86 7.84
N LEU A 23 -0.60 16.57 8.05
CA LEU A 23 -1.89 15.92 7.91
C LEU A 23 -2.72 16.19 9.17
N MET A 24 -4.02 16.44 8.98
CA MET A 24 -4.96 16.54 10.09
C MET A 24 -5.12 15.18 10.77
N GLU A 25 -5.56 15.15 12.03
CA GLU A 25 -5.75 13.92 12.81
C GLU A 25 -6.55 12.85 12.05
N ARG A 26 -7.70 13.22 11.47
CA ARG A 26 -8.51 12.33 10.63
C ARG A 26 -7.79 11.80 9.38
N GLU A 27 -6.87 12.57 8.80
CA GLU A 27 -6.07 12.14 7.66
C GLU A 27 -4.97 11.17 8.10
N ARG A 28 -4.38 11.40 9.27
CA ARG A 28 -3.41 10.49 9.90
C ARG A 28 -4.05 9.16 10.27
N GLU A 29 -5.24 9.17 10.88
CA GLU A 29 -6.01 7.96 11.18
C GLU A 29 -6.34 7.17 9.92
N ALA A 30 -6.85 7.84 8.88
CA ALA A 30 -7.13 7.19 7.60
C ALA A 30 -5.86 6.61 6.97
N THR A 31 -4.75 7.33 7.05
CA THR A 31 -3.44 6.88 6.55
C THR A 31 -2.95 5.65 7.30
N ALA A 32 -3.03 5.65 8.64
CA ALA A 32 -2.62 4.55 9.49
C ALA A 32 -3.41 3.27 9.18
N ALA A 33 -4.72 3.37 8.94
CA ALA A 33 -5.56 2.23 8.59
C ALA A 33 -5.14 1.55 7.28
N TRP A 34 -4.58 2.29 6.32
CA TRP A 34 -4.10 1.72 5.06
C TRP A 34 -2.72 1.06 5.17
N VAL A 35 -1.89 1.49 6.14
CA VAL A 35 -0.52 0.96 6.28
C VAL A 35 -0.52 -0.53 6.59
N GLU A 36 -1.45 -1.02 7.40
CA GLU A 36 -1.59 -2.46 7.66
C GLU A 36 -1.84 -3.24 6.38
N GLY A 37 -2.76 -2.77 5.53
CA GLY A 37 -3.03 -3.38 4.22
C GLY A 37 -1.84 -3.34 3.27
N PHE A 38 -1.02 -2.28 3.32
CA PHE A 38 0.19 -2.22 2.49
C PHE A 38 1.28 -3.18 3.00
N ASN A 39 1.46 -3.30 4.31
CA ASN A 39 2.42 -4.23 4.89
C ASN A 39 2.03 -5.68 4.62
N LEU A 40 0.74 -6.04 4.72
CA LEU A 40 0.24 -7.36 4.31
C LEU A 40 0.56 -7.64 2.85
N SER A 41 0.32 -6.67 1.96
CA SER A 41 0.65 -6.85 0.55
C SER A 41 2.15 -7.03 0.30
N TYR A 42 3.02 -6.45 1.12
CA TYR A 42 4.46 -6.74 1.08
C TYR A 42 4.79 -8.17 1.53
N GLU A 43 4.12 -8.67 2.57
CA GLU A 43 4.26 -10.06 3.02
C GLU A 43 3.81 -11.04 1.94
N ASP A 44 2.66 -10.81 1.31
CA ASP A 44 2.20 -11.60 0.14
C ASP A 44 3.26 -11.59 -0.99
N GLY A 45 3.94 -10.46 -1.16
CA GLY A 45 5.06 -10.31 -2.11
C GLY A 45 6.26 -11.18 -1.75
N LEU A 46 6.64 -11.25 -0.48
CA LEU A 46 7.72 -12.13 -0.01
C LEU A 46 7.40 -13.60 -0.26
N GLU A 47 6.13 -13.98 -0.14
CA GLU A 47 5.63 -15.34 -0.41
C GLU A 47 5.38 -15.60 -1.90
N GLN A 48 5.55 -14.58 -2.75
CA GLN A 48 5.24 -14.59 -4.18
C GLN A 48 3.79 -15.01 -4.47
N ASP A 49 2.88 -14.72 -3.53
CA ASP A 49 1.46 -15.02 -3.65
C ASP A 49 0.79 -14.04 -4.62
N THR A 50 0.64 -14.46 -5.87
CA THR A 50 -0.03 -13.68 -6.90
C THR A 50 -1.54 -13.65 -6.74
N ASP A 51 -2.13 -14.70 -6.15
CA ASP A 51 -3.58 -14.80 -5.97
C ASP A 51 -4.06 -13.79 -4.92
N ALA A 52 -3.32 -13.65 -3.80
CA ALA A 52 -3.58 -12.64 -2.77
C ALA A 52 -3.48 -11.20 -3.31
N LEU A 53 -2.54 -10.95 -4.23
CA LEU A 53 -2.43 -9.66 -4.91
C LEU A 53 -3.65 -9.42 -5.81
N GLU A 54 -4.03 -10.38 -6.64
CA GLU A 54 -5.17 -10.26 -7.55
C GLU A 54 -6.48 -10.00 -6.79
N ASP A 55 -6.72 -10.72 -5.69
CA ASP A 55 -7.88 -10.53 -4.82
C ASP A 55 -7.90 -9.13 -4.20
N SER A 56 -6.76 -8.66 -3.70
CA SER A 56 -6.60 -7.30 -3.16
C SER A 56 -6.90 -6.23 -4.22
N LEU A 57 -6.41 -6.41 -5.45
CA LEU A 57 -6.67 -5.48 -6.55
C LEU A 57 -8.11 -5.50 -7.02
N ALA A 58 -8.74 -6.68 -7.10
CA ALA A 58 -10.15 -6.82 -7.44
C ALA A 58 -11.05 -6.10 -6.44
N LYS A 59 -10.76 -6.24 -5.13
CA LYS A 59 -11.47 -5.51 -4.07
C LYS A 59 -11.31 -3.99 -4.20
N MET A 60 -10.11 -3.51 -4.54
CA MET A 60 -9.89 -2.09 -4.78
C MET A 60 -10.65 -1.60 -6.01
N ASP A 61 -10.68 -2.37 -7.10
CA ASP A 61 -11.40 -2.03 -8.32
C ASP A 61 -12.92 -2.01 -8.10
N GLU A 62 -13.46 -2.92 -7.28
CA GLU A 62 -14.85 -2.87 -6.82
C GLU A 62 -15.11 -1.57 -6.06
N LEU A 63 -14.28 -1.23 -5.06
CA LEU A 63 -14.42 0.00 -4.28
C LEU A 63 -14.35 1.26 -5.17
N ILE A 64 -13.43 1.32 -6.13
CA ILE A 64 -13.26 2.47 -7.03
C ILE A 64 -14.50 2.67 -7.91
N THR A 65 -15.16 1.59 -8.32
CA THR A 65 -16.32 1.64 -9.23
C THR A 65 -17.66 1.84 -8.52
N ARG A 66 -17.70 1.71 -7.18
CA ARG A 66 -18.93 1.95 -6.39
C ARG A 66 -19.52 3.33 -6.68
N ARG A 67 -20.81 3.34 -7.04
CA ARG A 67 -21.54 4.54 -7.47
C ARG A 67 -21.57 5.63 -6.40
N ASP A 68 -21.69 5.23 -5.14
CA ASP A 68 -21.86 6.16 -4.02
C ASP A 68 -20.56 6.84 -3.58
N ASN A 69 -19.41 6.40 -4.12
CA ASN A 69 -18.13 7.03 -3.83
C ASN A 69 -17.98 8.35 -4.57
N SER A 70 -17.66 9.40 -3.82
CA SER A 70 -17.29 10.71 -4.36
C SER A 70 -16.01 10.60 -5.22
N PRO A 71 -15.79 11.52 -6.17
CA PRO A 71 -14.57 11.52 -6.97
C PRO A 71 -13.28 11.51 -6.12
N ALA A 72 -13.27 12.27 -5.02
CA ALA A 72 -12.13 12.31 -4.10
C ALA A 72 -11.85 10.94 -3.45
N VAL A 73 -12.89 10.21 -3.03
CA VAL A 73 -12.73 8.86 -2.47
C VAL A 73 -12.19 7.91 -3.53
N ARG A 74 -12.67 8.00 -4.77
CA ARG A 74 -12.16 7.16 -5.87
C ARG A 74 -10.69 7.42 -6.17
N ASP A 75 -10.26 8.67 -6.11
CA ASP A 75 -8.85 9.02 -6.32
C ASP A 75 -7.96 8.53 -5.19
N ILE A 76 -8.41 8.62 -3.94
CA ILE A 76 -7.71 8.01 -2.79
C ILE A 76 -7.57 6.50 -2.99
N LEU A 77 -8.66 5.81 -3.35
CA LEU A 77 -8.63 4.36 -3.58
C LEU A 77 -7.67 3.96 -4.72
N ARG A 78 -7.57 4.76 -5.78
CA ARG A 78 -6.58 4.53 -6.86
C ARG A 78 -5.14 4.67 -6.35
N VAL A 79 -4.89 5.62 -5.45
CA VAL A 79 -3.59 5.78 -4.80
C VAL A 79 -3.28 4.58 -3.91
N CYS A 80 -4.23 4.12 -3.08
CA CYS A 80 -4.08 2.93 -2.25
C CYS A 80 -3.82 1.67 -3.10
N ARG A 81 -4.54 1.50 -4.21
CA ARG A 81 -4.31 0.41 -5.18
C ARG A 81 -2.88 0.41 -5.71
N ARG A 82 -2.29 1.59 -5.94
CA ARG A 82 -0.89 1.72 -6.39
C ARG A 82 0.09 1.35 -5.28
N TRP A 83 -0.21 1.71 -4.03
CA TRP A 83 0.62 1.34 -2.88
C TRP A 83 0.64 -0.17 -2.62
N ILE A 84 -0.50 -0.86 -2.76
CA ILE A 84 -0.59 -2.33 -2.72
C ILE A 84 0.39 -2.94 -3.74
N ILE A 85 0.30 -2.55 -5.01
CA ILE A 85 1.22 -3.06 -6.06
C ILE A 85 2.68 -2.77 -5.73
N THR A 86 2.97 -1.60 -5.16
CA THR A 86 4.33 -1.18 -4.84
C THR A 86 4.90 -2.02 -3.70
N ALA A 87 4.11 -2.23 -2.65
CA ALA A 87 4.49 -3.04 -1.49
C ALA A 87 4.73 -4.50 -1.90
N TRP A 88 3.81 -5.11 -2.65
CA TRP A 88 3.97 -6.48 -3.15
C TRP A 88 5.23 -6.64 -4.01
N LYS A 89 5.47 -5.72 -4.97
CA LYS A 89 6.68 -5.78 -5.80
C LYS A 89 7.95 -5.64 -4.99
N GLN A 90 7.93 -4.83 -3.94
CA GLN A 90 9.07 -4.72 -3.05
C GLN A 90 9.33 -6.03 -2.31
N GLY A 91 8.30 -6.67 -1.76
CA GLY A 91 8.43 -8.00 -1.12
C GLY A 91 8.93 -9.06 -2.08
N PHE A 92 8.40 -9.08 -3.31
CA PHE A 92 8.82 -10.01 -4.36
C PHE A 92 10.31 -9.88 -4.68
N HIS A 93 10.80 -8.66 -4.92
CA HIS A 93 12.22 -8.44 -5.21
C HIS A 93 13.11 -8.79 -4.01
N ASP A 94 12.70 -8.45 -2.79
CA ASP A 94 13.45 -8.79 -1.57
C ASP A 94 13.59 -10.33 -1.41
N ALA A 95 12.55 -11.09 -1.77
CA ALA A 95 12.59 -12.56 -1.77
C ALA A 95 13.52 -13.12 -2.86
N GLU A 96 13.49 -12.57 -4.07
CA GLU A 96 14.41 -12.96 -5.16
C GLU A 96 15.86 -12.69 -4.78
N GLU A 97 16.17 -11.51 -4.22
CA GLU A 97 17.52 -11.16 -3.79
C GLU A 97 18.05 -12.12 -2.72
N ARG A 98 17.20 -12.52 -1.75
CA ARG A 98 17.56 -13.52 -0.74
C ARG A 98 17.83 -14.88 -1.37
N SER A 99 16.98 -15.34 -2.29
CA SER A 99 17.17 -16.62 -2.96
C SER A 99 18.47 -16.67 -3.78
N LEU A 100 18.92 -15.54 -4.33
CA LEU A 100 20.19 -15.44 -5.06
C LEU A 100 21.40 -15.39 -4.14
N ALA A 101 21.26 -14.86 -2.92
CA ALA A 101 22.34 -14.80 -1.94
C ALA A 101 22.63 -16.18 -1.28
N ASP A 102 21.62 -17.05 -1.25
CA ASP A 102 21.69 -18.37 -0.59
C ASP A 102 22.07 -19.54 -1.55
N GLY A 103 22.25 -19.28 -2.85
CA GLY A 103 22.58 -20.27 -3.88
C GLY A 103 24.03 -20.25 -4.35
#